data_AF-A0A8H7QCE7-F1
#
_entry.id   AF-A0A8H7QCE7-F1
#
_cell.length_a   1.000
_cell.length_b   1.000
_cell.length_c   1.000
_cell.angle_alpha   90.00
_cell.angle_beta   90.00
_cell.angle_gamma   90.00
#
_symmetry.space_group_name_H-M   'P 1'
#
loop_
_entity.id
_entity.type
_entity.pdbx_description
1 polymer ?
#
loop_
_entity_poly.entity_id
_entity_poly.type
_entity_poly.pdbx_seq_one_letter_code
_entity_poly.pdbx_strand_id
1 'polypeptide(L)'
;MWALTFQSKTMLNSFRNQYDNDVSTWSPQGRIHQLEYALEAVKQGSAAVGLRSKDYAVLLVLKRSSGELASYQKKLIKVDDHMGIAIAGLTSDARDLSNFMRTEAMRSKMLFDQPLPVGRIVSAIGEKAQKRTVMYGERPFGVGLLVIGYDETGPHLYECSPSGNNLEYYAMSIGARSQSAKTYLESKFAEFDSASLEDLVKHGLQALRDTLQQDSELTTENTSIGIVGVDREFEIIEGEDLKRYLDLIGDTGRPRRGQGTATSAADAQLTEDIAPMDTDSV
;
A
#
# COMPACT_ATOMS: atom_id res chain seq x y z
N MET A 1 -14.10 15.57 -54.19
CA MET A 1 -13.61 16.15 -52.92
C MET A 1 -14.29 15.52 -51.68
N TRP A 2 -14.63 14.22 -51.71
CA TRP A 2 -15.31 13.51 -50.61
C TRP A 2 -14.64 12.16 -50.26
N ALA A 3 -13.49 11.84 -50.87
CA ALA A 3 -12.76 10.60 -50.65
C ALA A 3 -11.53 10.75 -49.73
N LEU A 4 -11.08 11.98 -49.47
CA LEU A 4 -9.87 12.26 -48.67
C LEU A 4 -10.16 12.40 -47.16
N THR A 5 -11.42 12.53 -46.75
CA THR A 5 -11.79 12.70 -45.33
C THR A 5 -12.02 11.36 -44.62
N PHE A 6 -12.14 10.25 -45.35
CA PHE A 6 -12.39 8.93 -44.75
C PHE A 6 -11.10 8.15 -44.40
N GLN A 7 -9.96 8.52 -44.98
CA GLN A 7 -8.65 7.92 -44.63
C GLN A 7 -8.02 8.50 -43.37
N SER A 8 -8.50 9.66 -42.88
CA SER A 8 -7.97 10.28 -41.66
C SER A 8 -8.51 9.62 -40.37
N LYS A 9 -9.71 9.01 -40.42
CA LYS A 9 -10.36 8.42 -39.24
C LYS A 9 -9.97 6.96 -38.94
N THR A 10 -9.28 6.29 -39.85
CA THR A 10 -8.80 4.90 -39.68
C THR A 10 -7.30 4.83 -39.33
N MET A 11 -6.59 5.98 -39.36
CA MET A 11 -5.21 6.14 -38.88
C MET A 11 -5.15 6.64 -37.42
N LEU A 12 -6.23 6.47 -36.66
CA LEU A 12 -6.22 6.54 -35.19
C LEU A 12 -6.44 5.14 -34.59
N ASN A 13 -5.98 4.10 -35.30
CA ASN A 13 -5.82 2.79 -34.68
C ASN A 13 -4.67 2.91 -33.67
N SER A 14 -5.06 3.11 -32.42
CA SER A 14 -4.35 2.74 -31.19
C SER A 14 -2.94 2.23 -31.46
N PHE A 15 -1.92 3.00 -31.10
CA PHE A 15 -0.64 2.41 -30.73
C PHE A 15 -0.90 1.54 -29.50
N ARG A 16 -1.48 0.35 -29.71
CA ARG A 16 -1.40 -0.76 -28.77
C ARG A 16 0.08 -0.96 -28.57
N ASN A 17 0.53 -0.66 -27.36
CA ASN A 17 1.91 -0.85 -26.97
C ASN A 17 2.23 -2.33 -27.18
N GLN A 18 3.04 -2.68 -28.19
CA GLN A 18 3.28 -4.09 -28.54
C GLN A 18 3.94 -4.88 -27.39
N TYR A 19 4.45 -4.17 -26.38
CA TYR A 19 5.17 -4.70 -25.22
C TYR A 19 4.30 -4.82 -23.96
N ASP A 20 2.97 -4.76 -24.05
CA ASP A 20 2.08 -4.77 -22.87
C ASP A 20 1.28 -6.06 -22.68
N ASN A 21 1.36 -7.03 -23.59
CA ASN A 21 0.48 -8.20 -23.57
C ASN A 21 0.92 -9.31 -22.61
N ASP A 22 2.21 -9.39 -22.27
CA ASP A 22 2.77 -10.48 -21.47
C ASP A 22 3.89 -10.01 -20.54
N VAL A 23 4.12 -10.76 -19.46
CA VAL A 23 5.16 -10.48 -18.45
C VAL A 23 6.57 -10.76 -18.97
N SER A 24 6.72 -11.64 -19.97
CA SER A 24 8.03 -12.01 -20.52
C SER A 24 8.61 -10.98 -21.49
N THR A 25 7.83 -9.96 -21.87
CA THR A 25 8.21 -8.97 -22.88
C THR A 25 8.67 -7.67 -22.22
N TRP A 26 9.93 -7.32 -22.45
CA TRP A 26 10.52 -6.06 -22.00
C TRP A 26 10.23 -4.95 -23.01
N SER A 27 9.88 -3.77 -22.51
CA SER A 27 9.82 -2.57 -23.34
C SER A 27 11.22 -2.10 -23.74
N PRO A 28 11.36 -1.27 -24.79
CA PRO A 28 12.64 -0.64 -25.15
C PRO A 28 13.27 0.19 -24.02
N GLN A 29 12.47 0.61 -23.03
CA GLN A 29 12.93 1.34 -21.84
C GLN A 29 13.31 0.41 -20.67
N GLY A 30 13.31 -0.91 -20.88
CA GLY A 30 13.62 -1.87 -19.82
C GLY A 30 12.53 -1.98 -18.76
N ARG A 31 11.25 -1.88 -19.15
CA ARG A 31 10.10 -1.95 -18.24
C ARG A 31 9.21 -3.15 -18.57
N ILE A 32 8.60 -3.73 -17.53
CA ILE A 32 7.58 -4.79 -17.66
C ILE A 32 6.21 -4.15 -17.37
N HIS A 33 5.44 -3.83 -18.42
CA HIS A 33 4.19 -3.08 -18.26
C HIS A 33 3.13 -3.82 -17.44
N GLN A 34 3.03 -5.15 -17.58
CA GLN A 34 2.11 -5.98 -16.79
C GLN A 34 2.36 -5.84 -15.28
N LEU A 35 3.62 -5.70 -14.87
CA LEU A 35 3.97 -5.47 -13.48
C LEU A 35 3.56 -4.06 -13.02
N GLU A 36 3.73 -3.05 -13.86
CA GLU A 36 3.31 -1.68 -13.55
C GLU A 36 1.80 -1.55 -13.42
N TYR A 37 1.04 -2.28 -14.24
CA TYR A 37 -0.41 -2.36 -14.12
C TYR A 37 -0.84 -3.04 -12.82
N ALA A 38 -0.13 -4.10 -12.41
CA ALA A 38 -0.36 -4.74 -11.13
C ALA A 38 -0.07 -3.78 -9.95
N LEU A 39 1.03 -3.02 -10.01
CA LEU A 39 1.35 -1.99 -9.02
C LEU A 39 0.29 -0.89 -8.97
N GLU A 40 -0.25 -0.48 -10.12
CA GLU A 40 -1.32 0.51 -10.17
C GLU A 40 -2.63 -0.05 -9.58
N ALA A 41 -2.94 -1.33 -9.79
CA ALA A 41 -4.08 -2.00 -9.15
C ALA A 41 -3.97 -1.98 -7.61
N VAL A 42 -2.76 -2.10 -7.05
CA VAL A 42 -2.52 -1.96 -5.61
C VAL A 42 -2.89 -0.56 -5.13
N LYS A 43 -2.50 0.49 -5.87
CA LYS A 43 -2.81 1.89 -5.51
C LYS A 43 -4.32 2.19 -5.54
N GLN A 44 -5.10 1.48 -6.34
CA GLN A 44 -6.56 1.62 -6.37
C GLN A 44 -7.26 0.91 -5.20
N GLY A 45 -6.57 -0.02 -4.53
CA GLY A 45 -7.03 -0.69 -3.32
C GLY A 45 -7.32 0.28 -2.18
N SER A 46 -8.14 -0.14 -1.21
CA SER A 46 -8.34 0.65 0.00
C SER A 46 -7.03 0.85 0.77
N ALA A 47 -6.92 1.98 1.47
CA ALA A 47 -5.73 2.28 2.25
C ALA A 47 -5.53 1.27 3.39
N ALA A 48 -4.27 0.89 3.59
CA ALA A 48 -3.80 0.16 4.74
C ALA A 48 -2.55 0.85 5.29
N VAL A 49 -2.41 0.86 6.60
CA VAL A 49 -1.28 1.44 7.35
C VAL A 49 -0.74 0.37 8.28
N GLY A 50 0.57 0.23 8.32
CA GLY A 50 1.28 -0.64 9.25
C GLY A 50 2.31 0.16 10.04
N LEU A 51 2.45 -0.19 11.32
CA LEU A 51 3.39 0.44 12.26
C LEU A 51 3.96 -0.63 13.18
N ARG A 52 5.20 -0.44 13.65
CA ARG A 52 5.75 -1.24 14.74
C ARG A 52 6.51 -0.39 15.76
N SER A 53 6.41 -0.78 17.02
CA SER A 53 7.28 -0.35 18.13
C SER A 53 8.29 -1.46 18.45
N LYS A 54 8.95 -1.42 19.61
CA LYS A 54 9.76 -2.54 20.13
C LYS A 54 8.94 -3.75 20.55
N ASP A 55 7.70 -3.52 20.96
CA ASP A 55 6.89 -4.53 21.62
C ASP A 55 5.72 -5.00 20.76
N TYR A 56 5.22 -4.15 19.87
CA TYR A 56 3.99 -4.40 19.11
C TYR A 56 4.14 -4.05 17.63
N ALA A 57 3.42 -4.77 16.78
CA ALA A 57 3.14 -4.39 15.41
C ALA A 57 1.63 -4.29 15.20
N VAL A 58 1.19 -3.26 14.48
CA VAL A 58 -0.22 -2.97 14.23
C VAL A 58 -0.47 -2.72 12.76
N LEU A 59 -1.65 -3.16 12.31
CA LEU A 59 -2.21 -2.89 11.00
C LEU A 59 -3.53 -2.16 11.17
N LEU A 60 -3.76 -1.12 10.38
CA LEU A 60 -5.01 -0.39 10.34
C LEU A 60 -5.48 -0.30 8.90
N VAL A 61 -6.71 -0.71 8.65
CA VAL A 61 -7.25 -0.79 7.29
C VAL A 61 -8.55 -0.02 7.16
N LEU A 62 -8.71 0.62 6.01
CA LEU A 62 -9.98 1.19 5.58
C LEU A 62 -10.75 0.14 4.76
N LYS A 63 -11.92 -0.25 5.23
CA LYS A 63 -12.88 -1.06 4.51
C LYS A 63 -13.75 -0.16 3.62
N ARG A 64 -14.12 -0.69 2.46
CA ARG A 64 -15.08 -0.04 1.55
C ARG A 64 -16.32 -0.90 1.46
N SER A 65 -17.47 -0.25 1.42
CA SER A 65 -18.73 -0.86 0.98
C SER A 65 -19.01 -0.41 -0.46
N SER A 66 -19.57 -1.29 -1.27
CA SER A 66 -19.99 -0.98 -2.65
C SER A 66 -21.36 -0.30 -2.72
N GLY A 67 -22.04 -0.13 -1.59
CA GLY A 67 -23.35 0.52 -1.48
C GLY A 67 -24.06 0.15 -0.17
N GLU A 68 -25.20 0.77 0.12
CA GLU A 68 -25.92 0.58 1.39
C GLU A 68 -26.33 -0.87 1.67
N LEU A 69 -26.59 -1.65 0.62
CA LEU A 69 -26.97 -3.07 0.73
C LEU A 69 -25.76 -4.01 0.84
N ALA A 70 -24.54 -3.50 0.67
CA ALA A 70 -23.34 -4.32 0.66
C ALA A 70 -22.65 -4.29 2.03
N SER A 71 -22.16 -5.47 2.43
CA SER A 71 -21.29 -5.57 3.59
C SER A 71 -19.90 -5.03 3.28
N TYR A 72 -19.22 -4.54 4.32
CA TYR A 72 -17.84 -4.11 4.22
C TYR A 72 -16.92 -5.29 3.94
N GLN A 73 -16.09 -5.16 2.90
CA GLN A 73 -15.12 -6.20 2.57
C GLN A 73 -14.00 -6.24 3.61
N LYS A 74 -13.78 -7.41 4.23
CA LYS A 74 -12.65 -7.64 5.15
C LYS A 74 -11.32 -7.51 4.41
N LYS A 75 -10.39 -6.74 4.99
CA LYS A 75 -9.03 -6.49 4.44
C LYS A 75 -7.90 -7.00 5.34
N LEU A 76 -8.22 -7.41 6.57
CA LEU A 76 -7.29 -8.10 7.47
C LEU A 76 -7.54 -9.60 7.42
N ILE A 77 -6.46 -10.37 7.43
CA ILE A 77 -6.50 -11.83 7.42
C ILE A 77 -5.49 -12.36 8.44
N LYS A 78 -5.97 -13.13 9.43
CA LYS A 78 -5.11 -13.91 10.33
C LYS A 78 -4.46 -15.05 9.54
N VAL A 79 -3.14 -15.12 9.56
CA VAL A 79 -2.36 -16.18 8.92
C VAL A 79 -2.02 -17.27 9.94
N ASP A 80 -1.52 -16.87 11.09
CA ASP A 80 -1.21 -17.74 12.22
C ASP A 80 -1.40 -16.98 13.53
N ASP A 81 -1.21 -17.63 14.68
CA ASP A 81 -1.38 -17.00 16.00
C ASP A 81 -0.41 -15.84 16.23
N HIS A 82 0.77 -15.85 15.63
CA HIS A 82 1.77 -14.79 15.76
C HIS A 82 1.85 -13.88 14.53
N MET A 83 0.92 -13.98 13.57
CA MET A 83 1.06 -13.30 12.28
C MET A 83 -0.28 -13.00 11.58
N GLY A 84 -0.36 -11.81 10.99
CA GLY A 84 -1.48 -11.41 10.14
C GLY A 84 -1.10 -10.46 9.02
N ILE A 85 -2.02 -10.27 8.08
CA ILE A 85 -1.80 -9.44 6.89
C ILE A 85 -2.92 -8.44 6.65
N ALA A 86 -2.57 -7.29 6.08
CA ALA A 86 -3.47 -6.34 5.45
C ALA A 86 -3.26 -6.35 3.93
N ILE A 87 -4.34 -6.16 3.18
CA ILE A 87 -4.32 -6.30 1.72
C ILE A 87 -4.75 -4.99 1.03
N ALA A 88 -4.06 -4.62 -0.05
CA ALA A 88 -4.50 -3.58 -0.99
C ALA A 88 -4.41 -4.09 -2.44
N GLY A 89 -5.49 -3.96 -3.20
CA GLY A 89 -5.61 -4.46 -4.56
C GLY A 89 -6.60 -5.63 -4.69
N LEU A 90 -6.30 -6.59 -5.56
CA LEU A 90 -7.16 -7.73 -5.91
C LEU A 90 -7.31 -8.73 -4.75
N THR A 91 -8.52 -8.86 -4.23
CA THR A 91 -8.79 -9.74 -3.09
C THR A 91 -8.73 -11.24 -3.39
N SER A 92 -8.89 -11.64 -4.66
CA SER A 92 -8.66 -13.03 -5.08
C SER A 92 -7.21 -13.44 -4.86
N ASP A 93 -6.30 -12.58 -5.28
CA ASP A 93 -4.86 -12.81 -5.20
C ASP A 93 -4.38 -12.83 -3.76
N ALA A 94 -4.95 -11.95 -2.92
CA ALA A 94 -4.75 -11.99 -1.47
C ALA A 94 -5.17 -13.34 -0.85
N ARG A 95 -6.29 -13.92 -1.29
CA ARG A 95 -6.76 -15.21 -0.77
C ARG A 95 -5.78 -16.32 -1.12
N ASP A 96 -5.31 -16.35 -2.36
CA ASP A 96 -4.31 -17.31 -2.82
C ASP A 96 -3.01 -17.21 -2.00
N LEU A 97 -2.50 -15.99 -1.80
CA LEU A 97 -1.31 -15.75 -1.00
C LEU A 97 -1.53 -16.09 0.48
N SER A 98 -2.66 -15.70 1.07
CA SER A 98 -2.96 -16.01 2.48
C SER A 98 -3.09 -17.52 2.74
N ASN A 99 -3.67 -18.28 1.81
CA ASN A 99 -3.77 -19.74 1.92
C ASN A 99 -2.40 -20.40 1.78
N PHE A 100 -1.55 -19.88 0.88
CA PHE A 100 -0.16 -20.29 0.80
C PHE A 100 0.58 -20.03 2.13
N MET A 101 0.44 -18.83 2.71
CA MET A 101 1.08 -18.50 3.98
C MET A 101 0.60 -19.39 5.14
N ARG A 102 -0.71 -19.66 5.23
CA ARG A 102 -1.26 -20.59 6.22
C ARG A 102 -0.69 -21.99 6.08
N THR A 103 -0.56 -22.46 4.84
CA THR A 103 0.00 -23.79 4.56
C THR A 103 1.45 -23.88 5.01
N GLU A 104 2.27 -22.86 4.70
CA GLU A 104 3.67 -22.81 5.13
C GLU A 104 3.80 -22.67 6.66
N ALA A 105 2.95 -21.87 7.31
CA ALA A 105 2.93 -21.72 8.76
C ALA A 105 2.59 -23.04 9.47
N MET A 106 1.51 -23.70 9.04
CA MET A 106 1.13 -25.03 9.54
C MET A 106 2.24 -26.06 9.30
N ARG A 107 2.88 -26.04 8.13
CA ARG A 107 3.98 -26.93 7.81
C ARG A 107 5.18 -26.73 8.75
N SER A 108 5.52 -25.49 9.09
CA SER A 108 6.59 -25.21 10.06
C SER A 108 6.28 -25.80 11.42
N LYS A 109 5.06 -25.55 11.93
CA LYS A 109 4.59 -26.12 13.20
C LYS A 109 4.62 -27.66 13.17
N MET A 110 4.16 -28.29 12.08
CA MET A 110 4.15 -29.75 11.96
C MET A 110 5.54 -30.39 11.87
N LEU A 111 6.49 -29.76 11.18
CA LEU A 111 7.82 -30.33 10.92
C LEU A 111 8.83 -30.02 12.03
N PHE A 112 8.73 -28.83 12.63
CA PHE A 112 9.75 -28.30 13.55
C PHE A 112 9.21 -27.96 14.93
N ASP A 113 7.90 -28.09 15.17
CA ASP A 113 7.23 -27.67 16.40
C ASP A 113 7.51 -26.20 16.76
N GLN A 114 7.69 -25.36 15.73
CA GLN A 114 8.03 -23.95 15.88
C GLN A 114 7.17 -23.07 14.95
N PRO A 115 6.71 -21.90 15.44
CA PRO A 115 6.11 -20.88 14.61
C PRO A 115 7.04 -20.47 13.47
N LEU A 116 6.47 -20.23 12.28
CA LEU A 116 7.25 -19.83 11.11
C LEU A 116 7.78 -18.40 11.29
N PRO A 117 9.10 -18.14 11.22
CA PRO A 117 9.65 -16.78 11.32
C PRO A 117 9.08 -15.87 10.22
N VAL A 118 8.79 -14.60 10.57
CA VAL A 118 8.06 -13.69 9.67
C VAL A 118 8.87 -13.40 8.41
N GLY A 119 10.18 -13.18 8.56
CA GLY A 119 11.09 -12.97 7.43
C GLY A 119 11.09 -14.15 6.45
N ARG A 120 10.97 -15.39 6.94
CA ARG A 120 10.99 -16.59 6.08
C ARG A 120 9.76 -16.67 5.18
N ILE A 121 8.57 -16.42 5.72
CA ILE A 121 7.36 -16.45 4.89
C ILE A 121 7.33 -15.29 3.89
N VAL A 122 7.83 -14.12 4.29
CA VAL A 122 7.94 -12.97 3.40
C VAL A 122 8.87 -13.29 2.22
N SER A 123 10.06 -13.85 2.46
CA SER A 123 10.94 -14.33 1.38
C SER A 123 10.23 -15.31 0.44
N ALA A 124 9.49 -16.28 0.98
CA ALA A 124 8.75 -17.25 0.18
C ALA A 124 7.62 -16.61 -0.66
N ILE A 125 6.96 -15.56 -0.16
CA ILE A 125 6.00 -14.75 -0.95
C ILE A 125 6.72 -14.04 -2.08
N GLY A 126 7.91 -13.46 -1.82
CA GLY A 126 8.72 -12.78 -2.83
C GLY A 126 9.08 -13.70 -3.99
N GLU A 127 9.57 -14.90 -3.68
CA GLU A 127 9.87 -15.93 -4.68
C GLU A 127 8.61 -16.34 -5.45
N LYS A 128 7.49 -16.54 -4.76
CA LYS A 128 6.21 -16.89 -5.41
C LYS A 128 5.70 -15.79 -6.34
N ALA A 129 5.86 -14.52 -5.96
CA ALA A 129 5.49 -13.37 -6.77
C ALA A 129 6.42 -13.21 -7.97
N GLN A 130 7.74 -13.29 -7.75
CA GLN A 130 8.74 -13.21 -8.81
C GLN A 130 8.54 -14.30 -9.87
N LYS A 131 8.15 -15.51 -9.46
CA LYS A 131 7.84 -16.59 -10.41
C LYS A 131 6.78 -16.18 -11.44
N ARG A 132 5.76 -15.41 -11.01
CA ARG A 132 4.69 -14.89 -11.88
C ARG A 132 5.07 -13.67 -12.71
N THR A 133 6.19 -13.02 -12.42
CA THR A 133 6.69 -11.89 -13.23
C THR A 133 7.62 -12.35 -14.35
N VAL A 134 8.13 -13.58 -14.31
CA VAL A 134 9.06 -14.12 -15.31
C VAL A 134 8.50 -15.27 -16.14
N MET A 135 7.50 -16.01 -15.63
CA MET A 135 6.93 -17.13 -16.37
C MET A 135 5.89 -16.67 -17.39
N TYR A 136 6.08 -17.09 -18.65
CA TYR A 136 5.14 -16.85 -19.74
C TYR A 136 3.73 -17.37 -19.40
N GLY A 137 2.70 -16.56 -19.69
CA GLY A 137 1.29 -16.94 -19.52
C GLY A 137 0.75 -16.81 -18.10
N GLU A 138 1.59 -16.48 -17.12
CA GLU A 138 1.14 -16.04 -15.80
C GLU A 138 0.97 -14.51 -15.77
N ARG A 139 0.09 -14.03 -14.90
CA ARG A 139 0.00 -12.60 -14.58
C ARG A 139 0.59 -12.31 -13.21
N PRO A 140 1.22 -11.15 -12.98
CA PRO A 140 1.68 -10.78 -11.64
C PRO A 140 0.51 -10.72 -10.66
N PHE A 141 0.79 -10.89 -9.38
CA PHE A 141 -0.22 -10.67 -8.35
C PHE A 141 -0.63 -9.19 -8.34
N GLY A 142 -1.93 -8.90 -8.46
CA GLY A 142 -2.44 -7.53 -8.41
C GLY A 142 -2.72 -7.06 -7.00
N VAL A 143 -1.91 -7.48 -6.02
CA VAL A 143 -2.12 -7.20 -4.60
C VAL A 143 -0.80 -6.87 -3.90
N GLY A 144 -0.83 -5.84 -3.07
CA GLY A 144 0.23 -5.53 -2.10
C GLY A 144 -0.21 -5.99 -0.71
N LEU A 145 0.73 -6.52 0.06
CA LEU A 145 0.50 -6.98 1.42
C LEU A 145 1.32 -6.15 2.40
N LEU A 146 0.71 -5.79 3.53
CA LEU A 146 1.47 -5.49 4.74
C LEU A 146 1.37 -6.72 5.64
N VAL A 147 2.51 -7.27 6.04
CA VAL A 147 2.61 -8.44 6.91
C VAL A 147 3.14 -7.97 8.25
N ILE A 148 2.39 -8.24 9.33
CA ILE A 148 2.89 -8.09 10.69
C ILE A 148 3.01 -9.44 11.34
N GLY A 149 4.02 -9.59 12.19
CA GLY A 149 4.13 -10.74 13.06
C GLY A 149 5.09 -10.47 14.21
N TYR A 150 5.05 -11.34 15.20
CA TYR A 150 5.96 -11.30 16.33
C TYR A 150 6.69 -12.65 16.38
N ASP A 151 8.02 -12.61 16.29
CA ASP A 151 8.85 -13.80 16.44
C ASP A 151 9.94 -13.57 17.50
N GLU A 152 10.89 -14.50 17.61
CA GLU A 152 11.97 -14.45 18.61
C GLU A 152 12.82 -13.17 18.52
N THR A 153 12.83 -12.50 17.35
CA THR A 153 13.57 -11.25 17.14
C THR A 153 12.74 -10.00 17.38
N GLY A 154 11.45 -10.16 17.69
CA GLY A 154 10.52 -9.10 18.08
C GLY A 154 9.40 -8.88 17.06
N PRO A 155 8.76 -7.69 17.09
CA PRO A 155 7.70 -7.32 16.15
C PRO A 155 8.28 -6.91 14.79
N HIS A 156 7.67 -7.40 13.73
CA HIS A 156 8.04 -7.11 12.35
C HIS A 156 6.90 -6.48 11.58
N LEU A 157 7.26 -5.65 10.60
CA LEU A 157 6.37 -5.11 9.58
C LEU A 157 7.08 -5.21 8.23
N TYR A 158 6.52 -6.01 7.33
CA TYR A 158 7.00 -6.13 5.96
C TYR A 158 5.98 -5.62 4.96
N GLU A 159 6.45 -4.93 3.92
CA GLU A 159 5.69 -4.74 2.69
C GLU A 159 6.07 -5.85 1.71
N CYS A 160 5.07 -6.51 1.13
CA CYS A 160 5.27 -7.39 -0.03
C CYS A 160 4.62 -6.77 -1.26
N SER A 161 5.42 -6.51 -2.29
CA SER A 161 4.98 -5.90 -3.54
C SER A 161 4.78 -6.94 -4.65
N PRO A 162 3.85 -6.71 -5.59
CA PRO A 162 3.71 -7.51 -6.82
C PRO A 162 5.00 -7.81 -7.59
N SER A 163 6.03 -6.96 -7.45
CA SER A 163 7.33 -7.12 -8.10
C SER A 163 8.17 -8.26 -7.53
N GLY A 164 7.78 -8.82 -6.38
CA GLY A 164 8.60 -9.73 -5.60
C GLY A 164 9.59 -9.02 -4.67
N ASN A 165 9.60 -7.68 -4.67
CA ASN A 165 10.37 -6.92 -3.68
C ASN A 165 9.64 -6.95 -2.33
N ASN A 166 10.38 -7.36 -1.29
CA ASN A 166 9.89 -7.37 0.07
C ASN A 166 10.86 -6.63 0.97
N LEU A 167 10.35 -5.66 1.71
CA LEU A 167 11.16 -4.78 2.55
C LEU A 167 10.56 -4.70 3.94
N GLU A 168 11.45 -4.67 4.93
CA GLU A 168 11.07 -4.43 6.32
C GLU A 168 10.98 -2.93 6.60
N TYR A 169 9.93 -2.51 7.30
CA TYR A 169 9.65 -1.12 7.59
C TYR A 169 9.41 -0.92 9.09
N TYR A 170 9.64 0.31 9.58
CA TYR A 170 9.15 0.77 10.88
C TYR A 170 7.69 1.21 10.79
N ALA A 171 7.33 1.78 9.64
CA ALA A 171 6.02 2.29 9.32
C ALA A 171 5.84 2.28 7.80
N MET A 172 4.67 1.87 7.31
CA MET A 172 4.39 1.83 5.88
C MET A 172 2.90 1.99 5.60
N SER A 173 2.56 2.54 4.43
CA SER A 173 1.18 2.59 3.95
C SER A 173 1.09 2.18 2.48
N ILE A 174 0.05 1.43 2.16
CA ILE A 174 -0.27 0.98 0.80
C ILE A 174 -1.73 1.31 0.46
N GLY A 175 -2.08 1.25 -0.83
CA GLY A 175 -3.42 1.56 -1.31
C GLY A 175 -3.66 3.05 -1.60
N ALA A 176 -4.93 3.39 -1.75
CA ALA A 176 -5.38 4.68 -2.23
C ALA A 176 -4.99 5.82 -1.29
N ARG A 177 -4.32 6.83 -1.84
CA ARG A 177 -3.84 8.02 -1.12
C ARG A 177 -2.91 7.69 0.05
N SER A 178 -2.20 6.57 -0.03
CA SER A 178 -1.17 6.19 0.95
C SER A 178 -0.07 7.24 1.12
N GLN A 179 0.18 8.11 0.12
CA GLN A 179 1.19 9.16 0.23
C GLN A 179 0.93 10.14 1.39
N SER A 180 -0.33 10.50 1.68
CA SER A 180 -0.62 11.38 2.82
C SER A 180 -0.34 10.71 4.16
N ALA A 181 -0.70 9.42 4.28
CA ALA A 181 -0.31 8.62 5.45
C ALA A 181 1.22 8.55 5.59
N LYS A 182 1.96 8.27 4.50
CA LYS A 182 3.43 8.21 4.54
C LYS A 182 4.04 9.51 5.07
N THR A 183 3.58 10.67 4.60
CA THR A 183 4.06 11.97 5.10
C THR A 183 3.82 12.15 6.60
N TYR A 184 2.66 11.73 7.12
CA TYR A 184 2.41 11.75 8.56
C TYR A 184 3.38 10.82 9.30
N LEU A 185 3.52 9.58 8.82
CA LEU A 185 4.37 8.56 9.42
C LEU A 185 5.84 8.99 9.47
N GLU A 186 6.36 9.57 8.39
CA GLU A 186 7.71 10.12 8.31
C GLU A 186 7.95 11.25 9.31
N SER A 187 6.93 12.05 9.62
CA SER A 187 7.07 13.13 10.61
C SER A 187 7.07 12.63 12.07
N LYS A 188 6.58 11.41 12.31
CA LYS A 188 6.34 10.84 13.65
C LYS A 188 7.13 9.58 13.96
N PHE A 189 7.93 9.06 13.02
CA PHE A 189 8.58 7.76 13.17
C PHE A 189 9.45 7.62 14.43
N ALA A 190 10.09 8.71 14.88
CA ALA A 190 10.94 8.71 16.07
C ALA A 190 10.16 8.43 17.36
N GLU A 191 8.84 8.66 17.37
CA GLU A 191 7.96 8.42 18.52
C GLU A 191 7.55 6.94 18.62
N PHE A 192 7.66 6.15 17.53
CA PHE A 192 7.10 4.79 17.47
C PHE A 192 7.87 3.76 18.28
N ASP A 193 9.19 3.90 18.37
CA ASP A 193 10.08 2.90 19.00
C ASP A 193 9.72 2.66 20.48
N SER A 194 9.39 3.73 21.21
CA SER A 194 8.98 3.70 22.62
C SER A 194 7.47 3.85 22.83
N ALA A 195 6.67 3.80 21.76
CA ALA A 195 5.23 4.00 21.86
C ALA A 195 4.55 2.83 22.59
N SER A 196 3.61 3.18 23.47
CA SER A 196 2.65 2.21 24.01
C SER A 196 1.76 1.67 22.88
N LEU A 197 1.09 0.54 23.12
CA LEU A 197 0.15 0.00 22.14
C LEU A 197 -0.93 1.01 21.74
N GLU A 198 -1.49 1.73 22.71
CA GLU A 198 -2.55 2.72 22.46
C GLU A 198 -2.04 3.92 21.65
N ASP A 199 -0.83 4.41 21.95
CA ASP A 199 -0.21 5.50 21.20
C ASP A 199 0.14 5.06 19.77
N LEU A 200 0.64 3.84 19.60
CA LEU A 200 0.95 3.28 18.29
C LEU A 200 -0.31 3.16 17.43
N VAL A 201 -1.40 2.67 18.01
CA VAL A 201 -2.72 2.63 17.34
C VAL A 201 -3.22 4.03 17.02
N LYS A 202 -3.07 5.00 17.93
CA LYS A 202 -3.47 6.40 17.70
C LYS A 202 -2.73 7.03 16.52
N HIS A 203 -1.41 6.84 16.41
CA HIS A 203 -0.64 7.27 15.25
C HIS A 203 -1.12 6.60 13.97
N GLY A 204 -1.42 5.30 14.04
CA GLY A 204 -1.97 4.54 12.92
C GLY A 204 -3.32 5.07 12.43
N LEU A 205 -4.22 5.38 13.35
CA LEU A 205 -5.54 5.92 13.04
C LEU A 205 -5.44 7.33 12.46
N GLN A 206 -4.53 8.16 13.01
CA GLN A 206 -4.25 9.48 12.47
C GLN A 206 -3.72 9.41 11.03
N ALA A 207 -2.75 8.53 10.77
CA ALA A 207 -2.21 8.30 9.43
C ALA A 207 -3.30 7.79 8.47
N LEU A 208 -4.13 6.83 8.91
CA LEU A 208 -5.22 6.28 8.10
C LEU A 208 -6.28 7.36 7.79
N ARG A 209 -6.59 8.24 8.74
CA ARG A 209 -7.52 9.36 8.55
C ARG A 209 -7.05 10.36 7.49
N ASP A 210 -5.74 10.57 7.38
CA ASP A 210 -5.16 11.43 6.34
C ASP A 210 -5.31 10.83 4.93
N THR A 211 -5.62 9.53 4.83
CA THR A 211 -5.97 8.87 3.57
C THR A 211 -7.44 9.01 3.18
N LEU A 212 -8.32 9.61 4.01
CA LEU A 212 -9.76 9.75 3.75
C LEU A 212 -10.11 10.92 2.82
N GLN A 213 -11.29 10.92 2.20
CA GLN A 213 -11.78 12.05 1.38
C GLN A 213 -12.10 13.24 2.29
N GLN A 214 -12.30 14.42 1.69
CA GLN A 214 -12.92 15.53 2.42
C GLN A 214 -14.29 15.04 2.93
N ASP A 215 -14.60 15.38 4.19
CA ASP A 215 -15.86 15.04 4.86
C ASP A 215 -16.12 13.55 5.16
N SER A 216 -15.11 12.69 5.00
CA SER A 216 -15.18 11.29 5.44
C SER A 216 -14.46 11.09 6.77
N GLU A 217 -15.06 10.27 7.65
CA GLU A 217 -14.54 9.94 8.97
C GLU A 217 -14.26 8.44 9.12
N LEU A 218 -13.42 8.09 10.08
CA LEU A 218 -13.22 6.70 10.50
C LEU A 218 -14.37 6.30 11.42
N THR A 219 -15.04 5.20 11.10
CA THR A 219 -16.15 4.64 11.86
C THR A 219 -15.84 3.21 12.25
N THR A 220 -16.61 2.67 13.20
CA THR A 220 -16.50 1.27 13.63
C THR A 220 -16.79 0.28 12.49
N GLU A 221 -17.56 0.70 11.49
CA GLU A 221 -17.92 -0.11 10.34
C GLU A 221 -16.85 -0.11 9.25
N ASN A 222 -16.23 1.05 8.99
CA ASN A 222 -15.29 1.21 7.88
C ASN A 222 -13.82 0.99 8.28
N THR A 223 -13.53 0.78 9.56
CA THR A 223 -12.15 0.63 10.06
C THR A 223 -11.96 -0.74 10.71
N SER A 224 -10.73 -1.26 10.66
CA SER A 224 -10.34 -2.48 11.38
C SER A 224 -8.89 -2.39 11.79
N ILE A 225 -8.57 -2.96 12.95
CA ILE A 225 -7.21 -2.95 13.51
C ILE A 225 -6.76 -4.39 13.70
N GLY A 226 -5.56 -4.72 13.23
CA GLY A 226 -4.85 -5.96 13.55
C GLY A 226 -3.71 -5.66 14.50
N ILE A 227 -3.57 -6.41 15.59
CA ILE A 227 -2.55 -6.19 16.62
C ILE A 227 -1.82 -7.51 16.88
N VAL A 228 -0.50 -7.46 16.98
CA VAL A 228 0.35 -8.56 17.47
C VAL A 228 1.50 -7.97 18.28
N GLY A 229 2.00 -8.69 19.28
CA GLY A 229 3.16 -8.23 20.03
C GLY A 229 3.52 -9.12 21.21
N VAL A 230 4.28 -8.56 22.15
CA VAL A 230 4.68 -9.23 23.39
C VAL A 230 3.44 -9.75 24.13
N ASP A 231 3.47 -11.04 24.47
CA ASP A 231 2.39 -11.76 25.16
C ASP A 231 0.99 -11.63 24.50
N ARG A 232 0.94 -11.31 23.21
CA ARG A 232 -0.31 -11.11 22.48
C ARG A 232 -0.28 -11.72 21.09
N GLU A 233 -1.11 -12.74 20.91
CA GLU A 233 -1.42 -13.31 19.60
C GLU A 233 -2.10 -12.29 18.68
N PHE A 234 -1.97 -12.52 17.38
CA PHE A 234 -2.60 -11.71 16.34
C PHE A 234 -4.12 -11.73 16.49
N GLU A 235 -4.65 -10.54 16.76
CA GLU A 235 -6.07 -10.30 16.97
C GLU A 235 -6.56 -9.22 16.01
N ILE A 236 -7.77 -9.42 15.47
CA ILE A 236 -8.47 -8.42 14.65
C ILE A 236 -9.56 -7.78 15.49
N ILE A 237 -9.48 -6.46 15.66
CA ILE A 237 -10.43 -5.63 16.40
C ILE A 237 -11.35 -4.91 15.41
N GLU A 238 -12.65 -5.19 15.53
CA GLU A 238 -13.74 -4.61 14.74
C GLU A 238 -14.96 -4.34 15.66
N GLY A 239 -15.93 -3.54 15.21
CA GLY A 239 -17.19 -3.37 15.93
C GLY A 239 -17.07 -2.49 17.18
N GLU A 240 -17.68 -2.91 18.29
CA GLU A 240 -17.75 -2.11 19.52
C GLU A 240 -16.38 -1.94 20.18
N ASP A 241 -15.52 -2.96 20.15
CA ASP A 241 -14.17 -2.92 20.73
C ASP A 241 -13.26 -1.91 20.04
N LEU A 242 -13.58 -1.54 18.79
CA LEU A 242 -12.87 -0.53 18.04
C LEU A 242 -13.17 0.89 18.55
N LYS A 243 -14.33 1.10 19.18
CA LYS A 243 -14.77 2.43 19.62
C LYS A 243 -13.78 3.08 20.58
N ARG A 244 -13.22 2.30 21.53
CA ARG A 244 -12.22 2.79 22.48
C ARG A 244 -11.00 3.43 21.80
N TYR A 245 -10.59 2.89 20.65
CA TYR A 245 -9.44 3.40 19.90
C TYR A 245 -9.81 4.60 19.02
N LEU A 246 -11.00 4.61 18.44
CA LEU A 246 -11.51 5.75 17.69
C LEU A 246 -11.70 6.98 18.58
N ASP A 247 -12.07 6.78 19.84
CA ASP A 247 -12.20 7.89 20.80
C ASP A 247 -10.82 8.54 21.12
N LEU A 248 -9.70 7.81 20.97
CA LEU A 248 -8.33 8.34 21.20
C LEU A 248 -7.90 9.41 20.21
N ILE A 249 -8.42 9.35 18.98
CA ILE A 249 -8.12 10.37 17.96
C ILE A 249 -9.01 11.61 18.11
N GLY A 250 -10.14 11.50 18.84
CA GLY A 250 -11.09 12.60 19.08
C GLY A 250 -11.50 13.37 17.82
N ASP A 251 -12.22 14.49 18.01
CA ASP A 251 -12.40 15.49 16.96
C ASP A 251 -11.14 16.37 16.83
N THR A 252 -9.96 15.73 16.83
CA THR A 252 -8.70 16.44 16.58
C THR A 252 -8.77 16.87 15.13
N GLY A 253 -9.38 18.03 14.87
CA GLY A 253 -9.64 18.52 13.52
C GLY A 253 -8.40 18.34 12.66
N ARG A 254 -8.59 17.91 11.40
CA ARG A 254 -7.49 17.89 10.43
C ARG A 254 -6.70 19.18 10.61
N PRO A 255 -5.38 19.16 10.85
CA PRO A 255 -4.63 20.39 10.83
C PRO A 255 -4.93 21.04 9.49
N ARG A 256 -5.60 22.21 9.52
CA ARG A 256 -5.88 23.00 8.33
C ARG A 256 -4.53 23.18 7.66
N ARG A 257 -4.32 22.50 6.52
CA ARG A 257 -3.20 22.77 5.63
C ARG A 257 -3.15 24.28 5.49
N GLY A 258 -2.09 24.90 5.99
CA GLY A 258 -2.01 26.32 6.20
C GLY A 258 -2.45 27.08 4.96
N GLN A 259 -3.28 28.09 5.18
CA GLN A 259 -3.32 29.24 4.29
C GLN A 259 -1.87 29.75 4.22
N GLY A 260 -1.20 29.45 3.11
CA GLY A 260 -0.02 30.21 2.73
C GLY A 260 -0.48 31.65 2.63
N THR A 261 0.06 32.50 3.50
CA THR A 261 -0.06 33.94 3.42
C THR A 261 0.32 34.36 1.99
N ALA A 262 -0.69 34.77 1.24
CA ALA A 262 -0.51 35.49 -0.01
C ALA A 262 0.16 36.82 0.35
N THR A 263 1.48 36.88 0.22
CA THR A 263 2.18 38.16 0.10
C THR A 263 2.29 38.42 -1.40
N SER A 264 1.45 39.33 -1.87
CA SER A 264 1.52 39.91 -3.20
C SER A 264 2.85 40.63 -3.41
N ALA A 265 3.65 40.15 -4.36
CA ALA A 265 4.61 40.98 -5.07
C ALA A 265 4.45 40.64 -6.56
N ALA A 266 3.64 41.46 -7.23
CA ALA A 266 3.54 41.48 -8.68
C ALA A 266 4.73 42.26 -9.27
N ASP A 267 5.04 41.89 -10.51
CA ASP A 267 5.81 42.64 -11.52
C ASP A 267 7.32 42.84 -11.31
N ALA A 268 8.09 41.98 -11.98
CA ALA A 268 9.26 42.42 -12.75
C ALA A 268 9.50 41.45 -13.92
N GLN A 269 9.12 41.89 -15.11
CA GLN A 269 9.59 41.36 -16.39
C GLN A 269 11.13 41.35 -16.42
N LEU A 270 11.71 40.20 -16.78
CA LEU A 270 13.08 40.12 -17.28
C LEU A 270 13.02 39.97 -18.79
N THR A 271 13.02 41.11 -19.47
CA THR A 271 13.34 41.25 -20.88
C THR A 271 14.83 41.58 -21.04
N GLU A 272 15.45 40.88 -21.99
CA GLU A 272 16.68 41.20 -22.74
C GLU A 272 18.04 41.06 -22.03
N ASP A 273 18.80 40.04 -22.45
CA ASP A 273 19.99 40.26 -23.30
C ASP A 273 20.52 38.91 -23.83
N ILE A 274 20.11 38.52 -25.03
CA ILE A 274 20.83 37.53 -25.85
C ILE A 274 21.27 38.27 -27.12
N ALA A 275 22.55 38.64 -27.15
CA ALA A 275 23.22 39.22 -28.30
C ALA A 275 23.27 38.21 -29.48
N PRO A 276 23.42 38.70 -30.73
CA PRO A 276 22.90 38.04 -31.93
C PRO A 276 23.80 36.92 -32.47
N MET A 277 23.17 36.06 -33.27
CA MET A 277 23.79 35.08 -34.16
C MET A 277 24.99 35.64 -34.94
N ASP A 278 26.13 34.95 -34.87
CA ASP A 278 27.08 34.87 -35.97
C ASP A 278 26.81 33.57 -36.75
N THR A 279 26.20 33.73 -37.91
CA THR A 279 26.37 32.82 -39.03
C THR A 279 27.65 33.21 -39.75
N ASP A 280 28.65 32.32 -39.84
CA ASP A 280 29.44 32.12 -41.05
C ASP A 280 30.36 30.88 -40.97
N SER A 281 30.20 30.03 -41.99
CA SER A 281 31.18 29.16 -42.69
C SER A 281 32.50 28.74 -42.02
N VAL A 282 32.75 27.42 -41.93
CA VAL A 282 33.52 26.58 -42.90
C VAL A 282 32.99 25.15 -42.85
#